data_AF-A0AAX4HV89-F1
#
_entry.id   AF-A0AAX4HV89-F1
#
_cell.length_a   1.000
_cell.length_b   1.000
_cell.length_c   1.000
_cell.angle_alpha   90.00
_cell.angle_beta   90.00
_cell.angle_gamma   90.00
#
_symmetry.space_group_name_H-M   'P 1'
#
loop_
_entity.id
_entity.type
_entity.pdbx_description
1 polymer ?
#
loop_
_entity_poly.entity_id
_entity_poly.type
_entity_poly.pdbx_seq_one_letter_code
_entity_poly.pdbx_strand_id
1 'polypeptide(L)'
;MNLKHLTDKVLLTDTKKLAATYRKVTAELLHHIREIERRKLFSELGYPSLFSYVVQELGFSDSSAIRRIKAARMLEEIPEIEEKIESGELNISNIAKASDTFKQENITDKSFKKEILASIENTSARTCEKTLLEIINPEKQTKPLPRLNIILTEEELSLYDELRGLLAHSPDFWKRVFTIAVEDIKTQKFKLKALKMQTSDNPRYVPSLIKKEVYQRDQKCQLCGSIYGLEFDHITPFAHGGKTTKDNLRLLCRNCNQRQRIKQRL
;
A
#
# COMPACT_ATOMS: atom_id res chain seq x y z
N MET A 1 -15.54 13.28 28.96
CA MET A 1 -14.76 14.50 29.27
C MET A 1 -15.06 15.56 28.22
N ASN A 2 -15.34 16.80 28.63
CA ASN A 2 -15.54 17.94 27.72
C ASN A 2 -14.26 18.81 27.72
N LEU A 3 -13.56 18.89 26.58
CA LEU A 3 -12.27 19.59 26.45
C LEU A 3 -12.38 21.00 25.81
N LYS A 4 -13.61 21.46 25.49
CA LYS A 4 -13.84 22.71 24.74
C LYS A 4 -13.37 23.99 25.42
N HIS A 5 -13.04 23.93 26.71
CA HIS A 5 -12.59 25.07 27.52
C HIS A 5 -11.05 25.21 27.54
N LEU A 6 -10.30 24.24 27.00
CA LEU A 6 -8.85 24.29 26.96
C LEU A 6 -8.35 25.13 25.79
N THR A 7 -7.23 25.84 26.00
CA THR A 7 -6.51 26.49 24.90
C THR A 7 -5.72 25.48 24.09
N ASP A 8 -5.46 25.77 22.81
CA ASP A 8 -4.69 24.89 21.91
C ASP A 8 -3.34 24.46 22.51
N LYS A 9 -2.63 25.41 23.14
CA LYS A 9 -1.32 25.13 23.75
C LYS A 9 -1.44 24.14 24.91
N VAL A 10 -2.43 24.32 25.79
CA VAL A 10 -2.66 23.42 26.94
C VAL A 10 -3.08 22.04 26.43
N LEU A 11 -4.02 21.98 25.48
CA LEU A 11 -4.48 20.72 24.89
C LEU A 11 -3.32 19.92 24.28
N LEU A 12 -2.43 20.57 23.51
CA LEU A 12 -1.28 19.92 22.90
C LEU A 12 -0.24 19.44 23.93
N THR A 13 0.02 20.25 24.97
CA THR A 13 0.96 19.87 26.04
C THR A 13 0.41 18.70 26.86
N ASP A 14 -0.86 18.74 27.25
CA ASP A 14 -1.47 17.70 28.07
C ASP A 14 -1.63 16.40 27.28
N THR A 15 -1.97 16.46 25.99
CA THR A 15 -2.03 15.28 25.12
C THR A 15 -0.66 14.59 25.04
N LYS A 16 0.44 15.36 24.93
CA LYS A 16 1.80 14.79 24.94
C LYS A 16 2.15 14.12 26.27
N LYS A 17 1.76 14.73 27.40
CA LYS A 17 1.95 14.13 28.74
C LYS A 17 1.15 12.84 28.88
N LEU A 18 -0.12 12.85 28.49
CA LEU A 18 -0.98 11.65 28.51
C LEU A 18 -0.41 10.54 27.64
N ALA A 19 0.14 10.86 26.46
CA ALA A 19 0.79 9.88 25.60
C ALA A 19 2.03 9.26 26.27
N ALA A 20 2.82 10.05 27.01
CA ALA A 20 3.97 9.55 27.76
C ALA A 20 3.53 8.66 28.95
N THR A 21 2.55 9.11 29.73
CA THR A 21 1.96 8.31 30.84
C THR A 21 1.39 7.00 30.32
N TYR A 22 0.67 7.03 29.19
CA TYR A 22 0.14 5.82 28.56
C TYR A 22 1.23 4.81 28.22
N ARG A 23 2.39 5.26 27.72
CA ARG A 23 3.52 4.37 27.40
C ARG A 23 4.15 3.76 28.66
N LYS A 24 4.28 4.53 29.74
CA LYS A 24 4.74 4.02 31.04
C LYS A 24 3.81 2.95 31.62
N VAL A 25 2.52 3.26 31.70
CA VAL A 25 1.49 2.30 32.14
C VAL A 25 1.48 1.04 31.26
N THR A 26 1.74 1.21 29.97
CA THR A 26 1.87 0.09 29.04
C THR A 26 3.08 -0.78 29.38
N ALA A 27 4.25 -0.22 29.65
CA ALA A 27 5.44 -0.96 30.05
C ALA A 27 5.21 -1.72 31.38
N GLU A 28 4.61 -1.06 32.37
CA GLU A 28 4.20 -1.68 33.63
C GLU A 28 3.26 -2.87 33.40
N LEU A 29 2.24 -2.71 32.54
CA LEU A 29 1.33 -3.80 32.17
C LEU A 29 2.06 -4.99 31.56
N LEU A 30 3.08 -4.77 30.72
CA LEU A 30 3.87 -5.85 30.14
C LEU A 30 4.63 -6.65 31.21
N HIS A 31 5.18 -5.98 32.23
CA HIS A 31 5.80 -6.66 33.37
C HIS A 31 4.80 -7.53 34.16
N HIS A 32 3.58 -7.03 34.35
CA HIS A 32 2.52 -7.81 35.01
C HIS A 32 2.10 -9.02 34.19
N ILE A 33 1.89 -8.86 32.88
CA ILE A 33 1.57 -9.98 31.97
C ILE A 33 2.69 -11.02 32.02
N ARG A 34 3.96 -10.60 32.01
CA ARG A 34 5.12 -11.50 32.13
C ARG A 34 5.10 -12.24 33.47
N GLU A 35 4.88 -11.56 34.58
CA GLU A 35 4.90 -12.19 35.91
C GLU A 35 3.73 -13.17 36.08
N ILE A 36 2.56 -12.85 35.53
CA ILE A 36 1.40 -13.76 35.45
C ILE A 36 1.73 -14.99 34.63
N GLU A 37 2.43 -14.83 33.49
CA GLU A 37 2.90 -15.95 32.67
C GLU A 37 3.89 -16.84 33.43
N ARG A 38 4.90 -16.24 34.07
CA ARG A 38 5.95 -16.92 34.84
C ARG A 38 5.36 -17.77 35.97
N ARG A 39 4.38 -17.22 36.69
CA ARG A 39 3.68 -17.92 37.79
C ARG A 39 2.54 -18.82 37.32
N LYS A 40 2.18 -18.78 36.03
CA LYS A 40 1.03 -19.48 35.44
C LYS A 40 -0.31 -19.18 36.15
N LEU A 41 -0.50 -17.97 36.70
CA LEU A 41 -1.72 -17.62 37.45
C LEU A 41 -3.00 -17.69 36.61
N PHE A 42 -2.88 -17.50 35.28
CA PHE A 42 -3.99 -17.70 34.36
C PHE A 42 -4.58 -19.13 34.44
N SER A 43 -3.75 -20.13 34.74
CA SER A 43 -4.18 -21.53 34.88
C SER A 43 -4.96 -21.74 36.17
N GLU A 44 -4.56 -21.10 37.27
CA GLU A 44 -5.28 -21.16 38.56
C GLU A 44 -6.65 -20.50 38.47
N LEU A 45 -6.75 -19.44 37.65
CA LEU A 45 -8.01 -18.75 37.36
C LEU A 45 -8.90 -19.48 36.33
N GLY A 46 -8.48 -20.66 35.85
CA GLY A 46 -9.27 -21.49 34.94
C GLY A 46 -9.16 -21.14 33.45
N TYR A 47 -8.23 -20.28 33.06
CA TYR A 47 -8.00 -19.95 31.66
C TYR A 47 -7.07 -20.96 30.98
N PRO A 48 -7.40 -21.45 29.77
CA PRO A 48 -6.60 -22.49 29.09
C PRO A 48 -5.25 -21.97 28.57
N SER A 49 -5.05 -20.65 28.51
CA SER A 49 -3.79 -20.03 28.09
C SER A 49 -3.69 -18.59 28.58
N LEU A 50 -2.47 -18.06 28.65
CA LEU A 50 -2.24 -16.63 28.90
C LEU A 50 -2.99 -15.75 27.89
N PHE A 51 -3.04 -16.17 26.62
CA PHE A 51 -3.83 -15.47 25.60
C PHE A 51 -5.30 -15.36 25.97
N SER A 52 -5.91 -16.46 26.41
CA SER A 52 -7.32 -16.48 26.82
C SER A 52 -7.56 -15.56 28.01
N TYR A 53 -6.66 -15.56 29.00
CA TYR A 53 -6.70 -14.63 30.13
C TYR A 53 -6.61 -13.16 29.70
N VAL A 54 -5.65 -12.80 28.83
CA VAL A 54 -5.47 -11.41 28.38
C VAL A 54 -6.66 -10.93 27.54
N VAL A 55 -7.33 -11.82 26.80
CA VAL A 55 -8.53 -11.47 26.02
C VAL A 55 -9.77 -11.38 26.89
N GLN A 56 -10.05 -12.42 27.70
CA GLN A 56 -11.31 -12.58 28.41
C GLN A 56 -11.34 -11.80 29.73
N GLU A 57 -10.26 -11.83 30.52
CA GLU A 57 -10.19 -11.13 31.82
C GLU A 57 -9.77 -9.67 31.64
N LEU A 58 -8.70 -9.41 30.87
CA LEU A 58 -8.16 -8.06 30.69
C LEU A 58 -8.84 -7.26 29.57
N GLY A 59 -9.75 -7.88 28.80
CA GLY A 59 -10.60 -7.22 27.81
C GLY A 59 -9.88 -6.73 26.54
N PHE A 60 -8.68 -7.25 26.23
CA PHE A 60 -7.99 -6.89 24.99
C PHE A 60 -8.51 -7.68 23.79
N SER A 61 -8.54 -7.05 22.62
CA SER A 61 -8.79 -7.79 21.36
C SER A 61 -7.66 -8.78 21.06
N ASP A 62 -7.96 -9.83 20.30
CA ASP A 62 -7.02 -10.89 19.92
C ASP A 62 -5.68 -10.34 19.41
N SER A 63 -5.74 -9.41 18.45
CA SER A 63 -4.54 -8.80 17.87
C SER A 63 -3.74 -7.97 18.88
N SER A 64 -4.43 -7.32 19.81
CA SER A 64 -3.85 -6.51 20.88
C SER A 64 -3.20 -7.37 21.96
N ALA A 65 -3.84 -8.49 22.32
CA ALA A 65 -3.35 -9.48 23.27
C ALA A 65 -2.07 -10.16 22.77
N ILE A 66 -2.06 -10.64 21.52
CA ILE A 66 -0.88 -11.28 20.90
C ILE A 66 0.32 -10.34 20.92
N ARG A 67 0.14 -9.07 20.55
CA ARG A 67 1.23 -8.08 20.54
C ARG A 67 1.80 -7.85 21.94
N ARG A 68 0.94 -7.72 22.95
CA ARG A 68 1.35 -7.53 24.34
C ARG A 68 2.11 -8.74 24.88
N ILE A 69 1.61 -9.95 24.64
CA ILE A 69 2.28 -11.19 25.08
C ILE A 69 3.66 -11.30 24.43
N LYS A 70 3.77 -11.04 23.13
CA LYS A 70 5.06 -11.04 22.42
C LYS A 70 6.02 -9.99 22.97
N ALA A 71 5.53 -8.77 23.22
CA ALA A 71 6.35 -7.70 23.79
C ALA A 71 6.79 -8.00 25.22
N ALA A 72 5.91 -8.55 26.07
CA ALA A 72 6.22 -8.95 27.44
C ALA A 72 7.33 -10.02 27.49
N ARG A 73 7.28 -11.00 26.58
CA ARG A 73 8.35 -12.01 26.43
C ARG A 73 9.65 -11.41 25.89
N MET A 74 9.57 -10.48 24.94
CA MET A 74 10.76 -9.79 24.44
C MET A 74 11.44 -8.93 25.53
N LEU A 75 10.65 -8.34 26.42
CA LEU A 75 11.12 -7.56 27.56
C LEU A 75 11.89 -8.42 28.58
N GLU A 76 11.56 -9.71 28.70
CA GLU A 76 12.33 -10.67 29.48
C GLU A 76 13.69 -10.96 28.82
N GLU A 77 13.69 -11.16 27.51
CA GLU A 77 14.92 -11.46 26.76
C GLU A 77 15.86 -10.24 26.68
N ILE A 78 15.31 -9.04 26.48
CA ILE A 78 16.05 -7.79 26.29
C ILE A 78 15.38 -6.69 27.15
N PRO A 79 15.76 -6.57 28.44
CA PRO A 79 15.18 -5.58 29.34
C PRO A 79 15.39 -4.13 28.88
N GLU A 80 16.43 -3.86 28.10
CA GLU A 80 16.77 -2.50 27.62
C GLU A 80 15.71 -1.90 26.70
N ILE A 81 14.77 -2.69 26.17
CA ILE A 81 13.66 -2.16 25.36
C ILE A 81 12.64 -1.39 26.20
N GLU A 82 12.64 -1.52 27.52
CA GLU A 82 11.71 -0.83 28.42
C GLU A 82 11.78 0.68 28.23
N GLU A 83 12.98 1.24 28.33
CA GLU A 83 13.23 2.68 28.15
C GLU A 83 12.78 3.17 26.77
N LYS A 84 12.95 2.33 25.75
CA LYS A 84 12.54 2.60 24.37
C LYS A 84 11.03 2.59 24.18
N ILE A 85 10.31 1.74 24.93
CA ILE A 85 8.85 1.74 24.96
C ILE A 85 8.34 2.99 25.66
N GLU A 86 8.92 3.36 26.80
CA GLU A 86 8.50 4.54 27.56
C GLU A 86 8.75 5.86 26.79
N SER A 87 9.93 5.99 26.17
CA SER A 87 10.27 7.15 25.34
C SER A 87 9.33 7.26 24.13
N GLY A 88 8.89 6.12 23.60
CA GLY A 88 8.05 6.02 22.41
C GLY A 88 8.85 5.81 21.12
N GLU A 89 10.16 5.61 21.23
CA GLU A 89 11.04 5.24 20.12
C GLU A 89 10.67 3.85 19.59
N LEU A 90 10.25 2.93 20.45
CA LEU A 90 9.87 1.58 20.06
C LEU A 90 8.45 1.25 20.51
N ASN A 91 7.58 0.90 19.56
CA ASN A 91 6.19 0.57 19.85
C ASN A 91 5.95 -0.95 19.93
N ILE A 92 4.94 -1.38 20.69
CA ILE A 92 4.58 -2.80 20.90
C ILE A 92 4.34 -3.53 19.56
N SER A 93 3.79 -2.85 18.56
CA SER A 93 3.49 -3.47 17.27
C SER A 93 4.77 -3.83 16.50
N ASN A 94 5.78 -2.97 16.53
CA ASN A 94 7.10 -3.22 15.93
C ASN A 94 7.84 -4.33 16.69
N ILE A 95 7.78 -4.34 18.03
CA ILE A 95 8.36 -5.40 18.86
C ILE A 95 7.74 -6.76 18.52
N ALA A 96 6.42 -6.83 18.40
CA ALA A 96 5.73 -8.06 18.05
C ALA A 96 6.09 -8.56 16.65
N LYS A 97 6.24 -7.65 15.67
CA LYS A 97 6.74 -8.00 14.32
C LYS A 97 8.16 -8.54 14.38
N ALA A 98 9.07 -7.85 15.07
CA ALA A 98 10.44 -8.30 15.24
C ALA A 98 10.51 -9.69 15.91
N SER A 99 9.68 -9.93 16.93
CA SER A 99 9.56 -11.24 17.60
C SER A 99 9.11 -12.35 16.64
N ASP A 100 8.12 -12.10 15.78
CA ASP A 100 7.70 -13.06 14.75
C ASP A 100 8.84 -13.36 13.77
N THR A 101 9.51 -12.32 13.33
CA THR A 101 10.64 -12.41 12.41
C THR A 101 11.81 -13.20 13.02
N PHE A 102 12.17 -12.96 14.28
CA PHE A 102 13.19 -13.74 14.98
C PHE A 102 12.84 -15.23 15.05
N LYS A 103 11.55 -15.54 15.28
CA LYS A 103 11.06 -16.92 15.30
C LYS A 103 11.08 -17.56 13.91
N GLN A 104 10.70 -16.83 12.87
CA GLN A 104 10.65 -17.33 11.49
C GLN A 104 12.05 -17.67 10.95
N GLU A 105 13.03 -16.84 11.29
CA GLU A 105 14.40 -16.94 10.78
C GLU A 105 15.34 -17.65 11.76
N ASN A 106 14.80 -18.21 12.85
CA ASN A 106 15.55 -18.88 13.93
C ASN A 106 16.71 -18.04 14.49
N ILE A 107 16.50 -16.73 14.63
CA ILE A 107 17.49 -15.82 15.21
C ILE A 107 17.51 -16.04 16.72
N THR A 108 18.61 -16.61 17.22
CA THR A 108 18.83 -16.86 18.66
C THR A 108 19.83 -15.90 19.28
N ASP A 109 20.72 -15.29 18.48
CA ASP A 109 21.75 -14.39 19.01
C ASP A 109 21.14 -13.10 19.58
N LYS A 110 21.42 -12.85 20.86
CA LYS A 110 20.90 -11.70 21.61
C LYS A 110 21.53 -10.40 21.14
N SER A 111 22.79 -10.40 20.69
CA SER A 111 23.44 -9.19 20.16
C SER A 111 22.75 -8.75 18.87
N PHE A 112 22.56 -9.66 17.94
CA PHE A 112 21.90 -9.39 16.67
C PHE A 112 20.43 -8.98 16.84
N LYS A 113 19.69 -9.56 17.80
CA LYS A 113 18.34 -9.08 18.14
C LYS A 113 18.33 -7.62 18.58
N LYS A 114 19.31 -7.20 19.41
CA LYS A 114 19.43 -5.79 19.85
C LYS A 114 19.69 -4.86 18.67
N GLU A 115 20.58 -5.24 17.75
CA GLU A 115 20.86 -4.47 16.54
C GLU A 115 19.60 -4.30 15.66
N ILE A 116 18.84 -5.38 15.47
CA ILE A 116 17.57 -5.32 14.72
C ILE A 116 16.58 -4.40 15.42
N LEU A 117 16.43 -4.50 16.75
CA LEU A 117 15.51 -3.64 17.49
C LEU A 117 15.91 -2.16 17.42
N ALA A 118 17.21 -1.85 17.48
CA ALA A 118 17.73 -0.50 17.31
C ALA A 118 17.41 0.05 15.90
N SER A 119 17.48 -0.79 14.86
CA SER A 119 17.21 -0.38 13.48
C SER A 119 15.74 -0.02 13.21
N ILE A 120 14.81 -0.48 14.06
CA ILE A 120 13.36 -0.24 13.91
C ILE A 120 12.84 0.83 14.88
N GLU A 121 13.71 1.51 15.62
CA GLU A 121 13.36 2.67 16.44
C GLU A 121 12.84 3.83 15.59
N ASN A 122 11.84 4.56 16.09
CA ASN A 122 11.18 5.70 15.45
C ASN A 122 10.56 5.40 14.08
N THR A 123 10.29 4.13 13.78
CA THR A 123 9.73 3.71 12.50
C THR A 123 8.22 3.47 12.56
N SER A 124 7.53 3.80 11.46
CA SER A 124 6.14 3.36 11.25
C SER A 124 6.08 1.83 11.10
N ALA A 125 4.91 1.23 11.35
CA ALA A 125 4.73 -0.21 11.16
C ALA A 125 5.09 -0.70 9.74
N ARG A 126 4.92 0.15 8.73
CA ARG A 126 5.30 -0.14 7.33
C ARG A 126 6.81 -0.07 7.12
N THR A 127 7.44 0.95 7.69
CA THR A 127 8.89 1.13 7.61
C THR A 127 9.61 0.02 8.37
N CYS A 128 9.15 -0.33 9.58
CA CYS A 128 9.64 -1.46 10.36
C CYS A 128 9.65 -2.76 9.55
N GLU A 129 8.54 -3.10 8.90
CA GLU A 129 8.44 -4.31 8.08
C GLU A 129 9.43 -4.30 6.91
N LYS A 130 9.61 -3.15 6.26
CA LYS A 130 10.60 -2.99 5.21
C LYS A 130 12.03 -3.19 5.74
N THR A 131 12.37 -2.56 6.87
CA THR A 131 13.70 -2.66 7.49
C THR A 131 14.01 -4.07 7.94
N LEU A 132 13.05 -4.77 8.56
CA LEU A 132 13.22 -6.18 8.97
C LEU A 132 13.53 -7.08 7.75
N LEU A 133 12.79 -6.89 6.65
CA LEU A 133 13.04 -7.64 5.41
C LEU A 133 14.42 -7.34 4.81
N GLU A 134 14.84 -6.08 4.83
CA GLU A 134 16.14 -5.64 4.30
C GLU A 134 17.32 -6.26 5.06
N ILE A 135 17.22 -6.35 6.39
CA ILE A 135 18.31 -6.88 7.24
C ILE A 135 18.45 -8.39 7.07
N ILE A 136 17.32 -9.09 6.99
CA ILE A 136 17.30 -10.57 7.04
C ILE A 136 17.48 -11.18 5.67
N ASN A 137 16.94 -10.54 4.63
CA ASN A 137 16.93 -11.09 3.30
C ASN A 137 17.28 -10.02 2.26
N PRO A 138 18.54 -9.52 2.25
CA PRO A 138 18.97 -8.46 1.35
C PRO A 138 18.80 -8.83 -0.13
N GLU A 139 18.79 -10.13 -0.46
CA GLU A 139 18.61 -10.64 -1.81
C GLU A 139 17.14 -10.76 -2.25
N LYS A 140 16.16 -10.81 -1.31
CA LYS A 140 14.73 -10.81 -1.64
C LYS A 140 14.17 -9.40 -1.71
N GLN A 141 14.63 -8.61 -2.68
CA GLN A 141 13.87 -7.45 -3.17
C GLN A 141 12.61 -7.92 -3.91
N THR A 142 11.64 -8.49 -3.20
CA THR A 142 10.29 -8.58 -3.75
C THR A 142 9.65 -7.23 -3.55
N LYS A 143 9.60 -6.40 -4.60
CA LYS A 143 8.61 -5.32 -4.64
C LYS A 143 7.28 -5.96 -4.24
N PRO A 144 6.55 -5.46 -3.23
CA PRO A 144 5.30 -6.05 -2.85
C PRO A 144 4.44 -6.15 -4.11
N LEU A 145 4.01 -7.37 -4.43
CA LEU A 145 3.17 -7.59 -5.60
C LEU A 145 1.94 -6.69 -5.46
N PRO A 146 1.59 -5.90 -6.49
CA PRO A 146 0.41 -5.04 -6.41
C PRO A 146 -0.83 -5.92 -6.17
N ARG A 147 -1.61 -5.59 -5.13
CA ARG A 147 -2.87 -6.27 -4.83
C ARG A 147 -4.01 -5.58 -5.58
N LEU A 148 -4.80 -6.35 -6.31
CA LEU A 148 -6.03 -5.91 -6.98
C LEU A 148 -7.21 -6.58 -6.27
N ASN A 149 -8.03 -5.79 -5.58
CA ASN A 149 -9.30 -6.25 -5.01
C ASN A 149 -10.42 -5.97 -6.01
N ILE A 150 -11.16 -6.99 -6.42
CA ILE A 150 -12.29 -6.88 -7.33
C ILE A 150 -13.54 -7.36 -6.60
N ILE A 151 -14.61 -6.56 -6.64
CA ILE A 151 -15.95 -6.97 -6.19
C ILE A 151 -16.73 -7.24 -7.46
N LEU A 152 -17.25 -8.46 -7.60
CA LEU A 152 -18.00 -8.91 -8.77
C LEU A 152 -19.48 -8.96 -8.43
N THR A 153 -20.32 -8.52 -9.36
CA THR A 153 -21.75 -8.83 -9.41
C THR A 153 -21.98 -10.29 -9.80
N GLU A 154 -23.21 -10.80 -9.66
CA GLU A 154 -23.55 -12.18 -10.04
C GLU A 154 -23.28 -12.46 -11.53
N GLU A 155 -23.59 -11.51 -12.40
CA GLU A 155 -23.32 -11.62 -13.85
C GLU A 155 -21.82 -11.68 -14.14
N GLU A 156 -21.03 -10.81 -13.50
CA GLU A 156 -19.57 -10.77 -13.68
C GLU A 156 -18.87 -12.03 -13.11
N LEU A 157 -19.43 -12.61 -12.05
CA LEU A 157 -18.94 -13.87 -11.48
C LEU A 157 -19.16 -15.04 -12.45
N SER A 158 -20.31 -15.10 -13.12
CA SER A 158 -20.58 -16.10 -14.15
C SER A 158 -19.57 -16.04 -15.31
N LEU A 159 -19.23 -14.82 -15.77
CA LEU A 159 -18.20 -14.63 -16.81
C LEU A 159 -16.81 -15.05 -16.32
N TYR A 160 -16.49 -14.79 -15.04
CA TYR A 160 -15.24 -15.25 -14.44
C TYR A 160 -15.14 -16.78 -14.42
N ASP A 161 -16.21 -17.47 -14.05
CA ASP A 161 -16.24 -18.94 -14.00
C ASP A 161 -16.11 -19.56 -15.40
N GLU A 162 -16.77 -19.01 -16.40
CA GLU A 162 -16.60 -19.42 -17.80
C GLU A 162 -15.15 -19.22 -18.28
N LEU A 163 -14.56 -18.04 -18.02
CA LEU A 163 -13.17 -17.76 -18.34
C LEU A 163 -12.20 -18.75 -17.65
N ARG A 164 -12.48 -19.09 -16.39
CA ARG A 164 -11.67 -20.05 -15.62
C ARG A 164 -11.77 -21.45 -16.21
N GLY A 165 -12.96 -21.87 -16.66
CA GLY A 165 -13.17 -23.13 -17.37
C GLY A 165 -12.37 -23.19 -18.67
N LEU A 166 -12.47 -22.15 -19.51
CA LEU A 166 -11.77 -22.07 -20.80
C LEU A 166 -10.23 -22.05 -20.66
N LEU A 167 -9.71 -21.52 -19.55
CA LEU A 167 -8.27 -21.38 -19.30
C LEU A 167 -7.73 -22.32 -18.22
N ALA A 168 -8.45 -23.40 -17.89
CA ALA A 168 -8.16 -24.28 -16.75
C ALA A 168 -6.73 -24.85 -16.70
N HIS A 169 -6.07 -25.03 -17.86
CA HIS A 169 -4.71 -25.59 -17.97
C HIS A 169 -3.61 -24.54 -18.16
N SER A 170 -3.90 -23.25 -18.00
CA SER A 170 -2.89 -22.19 -18.14
C SER A 170 -2.23 -21.86 -16.79
N PRO A 171 -0.91 -22.06 -16.63
CA PRO A 171 -0.21 -21.77 -15.38
C PRO A 171 -0.18 -20.28 -15.01
N ASP A 172 -0.47 -19.38 -15.97
CA ASP A 172 -0.54 -17.93 -15.77
C ASP A 172 -1.92 -17.34 -16.15
N PHE A 173 -3.00 -17.78 -15.49
CA PHE A 173 -4.39 -17.38 -15.79
C PHE A 173 -4.53 -15.87 -16.04
N TRP A 174 -4.16 -15.03 -15.06
CA TRP A 174 -4.32 -13.58 -15.15
C TRP A 174 -3.49 -12.93 -16.25
N LYS A 175 -2.25 -13.40 -16.45
CA LYS A 175 -1.39 -12.87 -17.52
C LYS A 175 -2.04 -13.13 -18.88
N ARG A 176 -2.60 -14.32 -19.08
CA ARG A 176 -3.25 -14.70 -20.34
C ARG A 176 -4.55 -13.94 -20.56
N VAL A 177 -5.38 -13.81 -19.52
CA VAL A 177 -6.60 -12.97 -19.56
C VAL A 177 -6.25 -11.53 -19.94
N PHE A 178 -5.28 -10.91 -19.27
CA PHE A 178 -4.88 -9.54 -19.58
C PHE A 178 -4.28 -9.38 -20.97
N THR A 179 -3.46 -10.32 -21.44
CA THR A 179 -2.93 -10.27 -22.80
C THR A 179 -4.03 -10.31 -23.84
N ILE A 180 -4.96 -11.29 -23.74
CA ILE A 180 -6.10 -11.42 -24.66
C ILE A 180 -6.96 -10.17 -24.61
N ALA A 181 -7.33 -9.70 -23.42
CA ALA A 181 -8.17 -8.50 -23.27
C ALA A 181 -7.49 -7.25 -23.84
N VAL A 182 -6.19 -7.05 -23.59
CA VAL A 182 -5.45 -5.91 -24.14
C VAL A 182 -5.36 -5.99 -25.66
N GLU A 183 -5.09 -7.17 -26.22
CA GLU A 183 -5.03 -7.38 -27.68
C GLU A 183 -6.40 -7.14 -28.34
N ASP A 184 -7.46 -7.74 -27.80
CA ASP A 184 -8.82 -7.57 -28.30
C ASP A 184 -9.27 -6.10 -28.21
N ILE A 185 -9.15 -5.46 -27.05
CA ILE A 185 -9.48 -4.03 -26.87
C ILE A 185 -8.66 -3.14 -27.81
N LYS A 186 -7.36 -3.43 -28.01
CA LYS A 186 -6.54 -2.72 -29.01
C LYS A 186 -7.16 -2.90 -30.40
N THR A 187 -7.42 -4.13 -30.82
CA THR A 187 -7.99 -4.37 -32.16
C THR A 187 -9.34 -3.71 -32.34
N GLN A 188 -10.26 -3.76 -31.36
CA GLN A 188 -11.58 -3.11 -31.43
C GLN A 188 -11.47 -1.59 -31.49
N LYS A 189 -10.62 -0.98 -30.65
CA LYS A 189 -10.36 0.47 -30.64
C LYS A 189 -9.85 0.99 -31.99
N PHE A 190 -9.16 0.15 -32.78
CA PHE A 190 -8.61 0.52 -34.09
C PHE A 190 -9.40 -0.04 -35.30
N LYS A 191 -10.15 -1.13 -35.19
CA LYS A 191 -10.98 -1.71 -36.27
C LYS A 191 -12.31 -0.98 -36.45
N LEU A 192 -13.00 -0.61 -35.37
CA LEU A 192 -14.33 0.02 -35.45
C LEU A 192 -14.32 1.44 -36.05
N LYS A 193 -13.14 2.05 -36.23
CA LYS A 193 -12.97 3.35 -36.89
C LYS A 193 -12.52 3.30 -38.35
N ALA A 194 -12.17 2.12 -38.87
CA ALA A 194 -11.78 1.95 -40.27
C ALA A 194 -13.01 1.84 -41.21
N LEU A 195 -14.19 1.51 -40.69
CA LEU A 195 -15.39 1.23 -41.50
C LEU A 195 -16.30 2.43 -41.78
N LYS A 196 -16.01 3.63 -41.26
CA LYS A 196 -16.62 4.88 -41.72
C LYS A 196 -15.56 5.96 -41.84
N MET A 197 -15.13 6.26 -43.06
CA MET A 197 -14.34 7.45 -43.35
C MET A 197 -15.27 8.67 -43.21
N GLN A 198 -15.43 9.18 -41.98
CA GLN A 198 -16.11 10.45 -41.76
C GLN A 198 -15.24 11.57 -42.32
N THR A 199 -15.62 12.10 -43.48
CA THR A 199 -15.14 13.38 -43.99
C THR A 199 -15.82 14.48 -43.19
N SER A 200 -15.06 15.11 -42.31
CA SER A 200 -15.50 16.30 -41.59
C SER A 200 -14.92 17.51 -42.30
N ASP A 201 -15.76 18.49 -42.65
CA ASP A 201 -15.30 19.78 -43.19
C ASP A 201 -14.59 20.65 -42.14
N ASN A 202 -14.55 20.18 -40.88
CA ASN A 202 -13.83 20.88 -39.81
C ASN A 202 -12.32 20.63 -39.94
N PRO A 203 -11.49 21.65 -40.21
CA PRO A 203 -10.04 21.51 -40.35
C PRO A 203 -9.33 21.04 -39.08
N ARG A 204 -10.01 21.09 -37.92
CA ARG A 204 -9.52 20.57 -36.63
C ARG A 204 -9.86 19.08 -36.41
N TYR A 205 -10.74 18.50 -37.22
CA TYR A 205 -11.09 17.10 -37.10
C TYR A 205 -9.87 16.23 -37.42
N VAL A 206 -9.49 15.38 -36.46
CA VAL A 206 -8.39 14.42 -36.66
C VAL A 206 -8.97 13.12 -37.25
N PRO A 207 -8.62 12.75 -38.50
CA PRO A 207 -9.07 11.52 -39.14
C PRO A 207 -8.68 10.27 -38.36
N SER A 208 -9.47 9.21 -38.47
CA SER A 208 -9.23 7.93 -37.80
C SER A 208 -7.87 7.31 -38.14
N LEU A 209 -7.42 7.44 -39.40
CA LEU A 209 -6.11 6.96 -39.83
C LEU A 209 -4.97 7.69 -39.09
N ILE A 210 -5.03 9.02 -39.05
CA ILE A 210 -4.05 9.84 -38.32
C ILE A 210 -4.11 9.56 -36.81
N LYS A 211 -5.31 9.39 -36.22
CA LYS A 211 -5.45 8.98 -34.81
C LYS A 211 -4.74 7.65 -34.54
N LYS A 212 -4.87 6.68 -35.44
CA LYS A 212 -4.24 5.36 -35.33
C LYS A 212 -2.71 5.49 -35.40
N GLU A 213 -2.20 6.19 -36.41
CA GLU A 213 -0.76 6.41 -36.58
C GLU A 213 -0.13 7.09 -35.36
N VAL A 214 -0.72 8.20 -34.90
CA VAL A 214 -0.23 8.96 -33.74
C VAL A 214 -0.32 8.13 -32.47
N TYR A 215 -1.39 7.35 -32.28
CA TYR A 215 -1.50 6.49 -31.10
C TYR A 215 -0.49 5.33 -31.12
N GLN A 216 -0.26 4.71 -32.28
CA GLN A 216 0.73 3.64 -32.42
C GLN A 216 2.15 4.15 -32.17
N ARG A 217 2.46 5.37 -32.63
CA ARG A 217 3.74 6.05 -32.39
C ARG A 217 3.93 6.37 -30.90
N ASP A 218 2.94 6.99 -30.27
CA ASP A 218 3.12 7.62 -28.96
C ASP A 218 2.84 6.67 -27.79
N GLN A 219 1.73 5.93 -27.83
CA GLN A 219 1.21 4.97 -26.83
C GLN A 219 1.03 5.48 -25.37
N LYS A 220 1.67 6.58 -25.01
CA LYS A 220 1.70 7.23 -23.70
C LYS A 220 1.81 8.74 -23.89
N CYS A 221 1.57 9.48 -22.82
CA CYS A 221 1.75 10.92 -22.78
C CYS A 221 3.20 11.28 -23.11
N GLN A 222 3.41 12.10 -24.14
CA GLN A 222 4.74 12.51 -24.58
C GLN A 222 5.46 13.48 -23.62
N LEU A 223 4.79 13.93 -22.56
CA LEU A 223 5.40 14.81 -21.54
C LEU A 223 5.66 14.09 -20.21
N CYS A 224 4.73 13.27 -19.71
CA CYS A 224 4.85 12.64 -18.39
C CYS A 224 4.88 11.11 -18.40
N GLY A 225 4.72 10.47 -19.57
CA GLY A 225 4.71 9.02 -19.69
C GLY A 225 3.45 8.30 -19.19
N SER A 226 2.44 9.01 -18.69
CA SER A 226 1.15 8.41 -18.30
C SER A 226 0.49 7.68 -19.48
N ILE A 227 -0.10 6.52 -19.23
CA ILE A 227 -0.92 5.77 -20.21
C ILE A 227 -2.42 6.04 -20.05
N TYR A 228 -2.81 6.84 -19.06
CA TYR A 228 -4.22 7.09 -18.71
C TYR A 228 -4.70 8.45 -19.21
N GLY A 229 -5.96 8.51 -19.64
CA GLY A 229 -6.64 9.75 -20.04
C GLY A 229 -5.96 10.45 -21.22
N LEU A 230 -5.51 9.71 -22.22
CA LEU A 230 -4.78 10.23 -23.38
C LEU A 230 -5.70 10.97 -24.36
N GLU A 231 -5.28 12.17 -24.75
CA GLU A 231 -5.93 13.08 -25.69
C GLU A 231 -4.94 13.47 -26.79
N PHE A 232 -5.46 13.77 -27.99
CA PHE A 232 -4.65 14.27 -29.10
C PHE A 232 -4.46 15.78 -28.96
N ASP A 233 -3.21 16.21 -28.87
CA ASP A 233 -2.78 17.61 -28.76
C ASP A 233 -2.01 18.02 -30.01
N HIS A 234 -2.24 19.25 -30.49
CA HIS A 234 -1.48 19.83 -31.58
C HIS A 234 -0.21 20.49 -31.01
N ILE A 235 0.97 20.06 -31.46
CA ILE A 235 2.27 20.60 -31.04
C ILE A 235 2.34 22.11 -31.35
N THR A 236 2.09 22.44 -32.62
CA THR A 236 1.77 23.81 -33.03
C THR A 236 0.26 23.96 -32.94
N PRO A 237 -0.28 24.81 -32.06
CA PRO A 237 -1.71 24.91 -31.85
C PRO A 237 -2.44 25.32 -33.12
N PHE A 238 -3.65 24.79 -33.31
CA PHE A 238 -4.48 25.16 -34.45
C PHE A 238 -4.73 26.69 -34.54
N ALA A 239 -4.90 27.35 -33.38
CA ALA A 239 -5.06 28.80 -33.31
C ALA A 239 -3.85 29.60 -33.84
N HIS A 240 -2.67 28.98 -33.91
CA HIS A 240 -1.44 29.55 -34.43
C HIS A 240 -1.09 28.97 -35.83
N GLY A 241 -2.08 28.48 -36.57
CA GLY A 241 -1.88 27.93 -37.93
C GLY A 241 -1.41 26.48 -37.97
N GLY A 242 -1.40 25.77 -36.83
CA GLY A 242 -1.00 24.38 -36.77
C GLY A 242 -1.94 23.46 -37.55
N LYS A 243 -1.38 22.69 -38.49
CA LYS A 243 -2.14 21.75 -39.33
C LYS A 243 -2.45 20.45 -38.58
N THR A 244 -3.56 19.80 -38.93
CA THR A 244 -3.94 18.49 -38.38
C THR A 244 -3.23 17.36 -39.14
N THR A 245 -1.93 17.21 -38.89
CA THR A 245 -1.09 16.15 -39.49
C THR A 245 -0.52 15.23 -38.41
N LYS A 246 -0.07 14.02 -38.81
CA LYS A 246 0.56 13.07 -37.88
C LYS A 246 1.76 13.68 -37.15
N ASP A 247 2.53 14.53 -37.82
CA ASP A 247 3.76 15.11 -37.29
C ASP A 247 3.48 16.27 -36.33
N ASN A 248 2.38 16.99 -36.53
CA ASN A 248 1.97 18.09 -35.65
C ASN A 248 1.04 17.63 -34.51
N LEU A 249 0.69 16.34 -34.43
CA LEU A 249 -0.12 15.77 -33.35
C LEU A 249 0.73 14.94 -32.42
N ARG A 250 0.38 14.94 -31.13
CA ARG A 250 0.95 14.07 -30.09
C ARG A 250 -0.11 13.61 -29.10
N LEU A 251 0.15 12.54 -28.36
CA LEU A 251 -0.66 12.13 -27.22
C LEU A 251 -0.19 12.80 -25.93
N LEU A 252 -1.12 13.42 -25.20
CA LEU A 252 -0.91 13.91 -23.84
C LEU A 252 -1.99 13.37 -22.92
N CYS A 253 -1.69 13.15 -21.63
CA CYS A 253 -2.75 12.92 -20.65
C CYS A 253 -3.56 14.21 -20.44
N ARG A 254 -4.83 14.09 -20.02
CA ARG A 254 -5.74 15.23 -19.77
C ARG A 254 -5.09 16.38 -18.99
N ASN A 255 -4.33 16.08 -17.94
CA ASN A 255 -3.63 17.09 -17.13
C ASN A 255 -2.52 17.81 -17.92
N CYS A 256 -1.66 17.06 -18.62
CA CYS A 256 -0.62 17.64 -19.47
C CYS A 256 -1.21 18.45 -20.62
N ASN A 257 -2.30 17.99 -21.23
CA ASN A 257 -2.99 18.70 -22.31
C ASN A 257 -3.56 20.04 -21.82
N GLN A 258 -4.27 20.05 -20.69
CA GLN A 258 -4.78 21.28 -20.08
C GLN A 258 -3.65 22.28 -19.75
N ARG A 259 -2.52 21.80 -19.22
CA ARG A 259 -1.36 22.66 -18.92
C ARG A 259 -0.77 23.30 -20.18
N GLN A 260 -0.71 22.56 -21.30
CA GLN A 260 -0.26 23.12 -22.58
C GLN A 260 -1.24 24.20 -23.09
N ARG A 261 -2.54 23.96 -22.98
CA ARG A 261 -3.56 24.96 -23.35
C ARG A 261 -3.47 26.25 -22.53
N ILE A 262 -3.12 26.17 -21.24
CA ILE A 262 -2.91 27.35 -20.40
C ILE A 262 -1.66 28.12 -20.85
N LYS A 263 -0.55 27.42 -21.11
CA LYS A 263 0.70 28.05 -21.59
C LYS A 263 0.56 28.76 -22.93
N GLN A 264 -0.34 28.29 -23.79
CA GLN A 264 -0.60 28.87 -25.11
C GLN A 264 -1.55 30.09 -25.08
N ARG A 265 -2.13 30.40 -23.91
CA ARG A 265 -3.03 31.55 -23.68
C ARG A 265 -2.33 32.73 -22.99
N LEU A 266 -1.10 32.53 -22.53
CA LEU A 266 -0.20 33.55 -21.98
C LEU A 266 0.81 33.92 -23.07
#